data_AF-A0A2H9LYF8-F1
#
_entry.id   AF-A0A2H9LYF8-F1
#
_cell.length_a   1.000
_cell.length_b   1.000
_cell.length_c   1.000
_cell.angle_alpha   90.00
_cell.angle_beta   90.00
_cell.angle_gamma   90.00
#
_symmetry.space_group_name_H-M   'P 1'
#
loop_
_entity.id
_entity.type
_entity.pdbx_description
1 polymer ?
#
loop_
_entity_poly.entity_id
_entity_poly.type
_entity_poly.pdbx_seq_one_letter_code
_entity_poly.pdbx_strand_id
1 'polypeptide(L)'
;MMLNLRLEGLPEEVLNAVVRMGVASNRTEAIRLMILHYNEHYGIQPMTPKMEREALIRRIDEIDAEIASGKRKVLTAKEALGKYAKYLE
;
A
#
# COMPACT_ATOMS: atom_id res chain seq x y z
N MET A 1 4.75 -20.59 -2.97
CA MET A 1 4.26 -21.09 -4.28
C MET A 1 5.36 -20.82 -5.31
N MET A 2 5.82 -21.85 -6.03
CA MET A 2 6.85 -21.72 -7.06
C MET A 2 6.16 -21.63 -8.43
N LEU A 3 6.43 -20.58 -9.19
CA LEU A 3 5.86 -20.39 -10.52
C LEU A 3 6.85 -20.95 -11.55
N ASN A 4 6.43 -22.00 -12.27
CA ASN A 4 7.20 -22.50 -13.40
C ASN A 4 6.75 -21.76 -14.66
N LEU A 5 7.56 -20.81 -15.10
CA LEU A 5 7.32 -19.99 -16.28
C LEU A 5 8.36 -20.32 -17.35
N ARG A 6 7.92 -20.57 -18.59
CA ARG A 6 8.80 -20.62 -19.77
C ARG A 6 8.66 -19.31 -20.52
N LEU A 7 9.78 -18.63 -20.74
CA LEU A 7 9.87 -17.40 -21.52
C LEU A 7 10.77 -17.70 -22.71
N GLU A 8 10.33 -17.33 -23.90
CA GLU A 8 11.04 -17.56 -25.15
C GLU A 8 10.96 -16.30 -26.02
N GLY A 9 12.01 -16.04 -26.80
CA GLY A 9 12.11 -14.86 -27.67
C GLY A 9 12.33 -13.55 -26.89
N LEU A 10 11.69 -12.48 -27.36
CA LEU A 10 11.89 -11.12 -26.83
C LEU A 10 11.72 -11.00 -25.30
N PRO A 11 10.72 -11.61 -24.63
CA PRO A 11 10.61 -11.58 -23.17
C PRO A 11 11.83 -12.14 -22.44
N GLU A 12 12.46 -13.20 -22.97
CA GLU A 12 13.68 -13.75 -22.39
C GLU A 12 14.87 -12.81 -22.58
N GLU A 13 15.00 -12.19 -23.76
CA GLU A 13 16.04 -11.21 -24.04
C GLU A 13 15.97 -9.99 -23.13
N VAL A 14 14.76 -9.45 -22.95
CA VAL A 14 14.49 -8.32 -22.04
C VAL A 14 14.82 -8.70 -20.61
N LEU A 15 14.38 -9.87 -20.15
CA LEU A 15 14.66 -10.34 -18.79
C LEU A 15 16.17 -10.48 -18.54
N ASN A 16 16.91 -11.03 -19.50
CA ASN A 16 18.36 -11.16 -19.42
C ASN A 16 19.07 -9.79 -19.47
N ALA A 17 18.55 -8.82 -20.23
CA ALA A 17 19.06 -7.45 -20.23
C ALA A 17 18.91 -6.78 -18.86
N VAL A 18 17.73 -6.88 -18.23
CA VAL A 18 17.45 -6.30 -16.91
C VAL A 18 18.42 -6.82 -15.85
N VAL A 19 18.72 -8.12 -15.86
CA VAL A 19 19.71 -8.71 -14.94
C VAL A 19 21.13 -8.24 -15.27
N ARG A 20 21.52 -8.25 -16.56
CA ARG A 20 22.86 -7.80 -16.99
C ARG A 20 23.15 -6.33 -16.67
N MET A 21 22.13 -5.49 -16.71
CA MET A 21 22.23 -4.06 -16.36
C MET A 21 22.28 -3.82 -14.84
N GLY A 22 22.14 -4.86 -14.01
CA GLY A 22 22.14 -4.73 -12.55
C GLY A 22 20.85 -4.14 -11.98
N VAL A 23 19.79 -4.01 -12.78
CA VAL A 23 18.46 -3.56 -12.32
C VAL A 23 17.83 -4.61 -11.39
N ALA A 24 18.14 -5.88 -11.61
CA ALA A 24 17.77 -6.99 -10.74
C ALA A 24 18.95 -7.94 -10.54
N SER A 25 19.06 -8.56 -9.37
CA SER A 25 20.13 -9.53 -9.05
C SER A 25 19.96 -10.87 -9.76
N ASN A 26 18.72 -11.25 -10.12
CA ASN A 26 18.40 -12.51 -10.78
C ASN A 26 17.09 -12.44 -11.58
N ARG A 27 16.85 -13.48 -12.41
CA ARG A 27 15.65 -13.58 -13.28
C ARG A 27 14.34 -13.52 -12.48
N THR A 28 14.28 -14.13 -11.30
CA THR A 28 13.08 -14.13 -10.45
C THR A 28 12.76 -12.73 -9.92
N GLU A 29 13.77 -11.98 -9.49
CA GLU A 29 13.61 -10.61 -9.06
C GLU A 29 13.19 -9.69 -10.21
N ALA A 30 13.79 -9.85 -11.39
CA ALA A 30 13.40 -9.09 -12.58
C ALA A 30 11.92 -9.33 -12.95
N ILE A 31 11.43 -10.57 -12.89
CA ILE A 31 10.00 -10.88 -13.10
C ILE A 31 9.13 -10.16 -12.08
N ARG A 32 9.52 -10.14 -10.80
CA ARG A 32 8.75 -9.44 -9.75
C ARG A 32 8.67 -7.94 -10.03
N LEU A 33 9.78 -7.31 -10.39
CA LEU A 33 9.82 -5.89 -10.73
C LEU A 33 8.91 -5.58 -11.93
N MET A 34 8.93 -6.41 -12.97
CA MET A 34 8.04 -6.25 -14.13
C MET A 34 6.55 -6.38 -13.74
N ILE A 35 6.20 -7.34 -12.87
CA ILE A 35 4.82 -7.49 -12.37
C ILE A 35 4.39 -6.24 -11.60
N LEU A 36 5.26 -5.70 -10.73
CA LEU A 36 4.98 -4.49 -9.97
C LEU A 36 4.78 -3.28 -10.89
N HIS A 37 5.65 -3.11 -11.88
CA HIS A 37 5.57 -2.04 -12.86
C HIS A 37 4.30 -2.14 -13.72
N TYR A 38 3.95 -3.34 -14.17
CA TYR A 38 2.69 -3.60 -14.89
C TYR A 38 1.47 -3.30 -14.02
N ASN A 39 1.52 -3.69 -12.74
CA ASN A 39 0.44 -3.41 -11.78
C ASN A 39 0.27 -1.91 -11.51
N GLU A 40 1.36 -1.14 -11.46
CA GLU A 40 1.32 0.33 -11.38
C GLU A 40 0.66 0.94 -12.63
N HIS A 41 0.98 0.43 -13.82
CA HIS A 41 0.46 0.95 -15.10
C HIS A 41 -1.00 0.58 -15.37
N TYR A 42 -1.41 -0.65 -15.03
CA TYR A 42 -2.73 -1.19 -15.39
C TYR A 42 -3.68 -1.39 -14.21
N GLY A 43 -3.22 -1.14 -12.98
CA GLY A 43 -4.09 -1.01 -11.80
C GLY A 43 -4.85 -2.28 -11.41
N ILE A 44 -4.32 -3.49 -11.68
CA ILE A 44 -4.97 -4.75 -11.26
C ILE A 44 -5.16 -4.78 -9.73
N GLN A 45 -4.17 -4.27 -8.99
CA GLN A 45 -4.25 -3.87 -7.59
C GLN A 45 -3.52 -2.54 -7.43
N PRO A 46 -4.18 -1.39 -7.64
CA PRO A 46 -3.50 -0.11 -7.58
C PRO A 46 -2.90 0.07 -6.19
N MET A 47 -1.59 0.36 -6.14
CA MET A 47 -0.83 0.41 -4.88
C MET A 47 -1.32 1.55 -3.98
N THR A 48 -1.73 2.68 -4.56
CA THR A 48 -2.17 3.89 -3.84
C THR A 48 -3.39 3.63 -2.95
N PRO A 49 -4.55 3.16 -3.44
CA PRO A 49 -5.71 2.86 -2.59
C PRO A 49 -5.43 1.83 -1.50
N LYS A 50 -4.57 0.84 -1.77
CA LYS A 50 -4.26 -0.22 -0.81
C LYS A 50 -3.34 0.27 0.30
N MET A 51 -2.29 1.01 -0.05
CA MET A 51 -1.39 1.62 0.93
C MET A 51 -2.11 2.66 1.79
N GLU A 52 -2.97 3.47 1.20
CA GLU A 52 -3.84 4.41 1.93
C GLU A 52 -4.78 3.67 2.89
N ARG A 53 -5.41 2.58 2.43
CA ARG A 53 -6.28 1.77 3.27
C ARG A 53 -5.53 1.11 4.42
N GLU A 54 -4.36 0.55 4.18
CA GLU A 54 -3.52 -0.06 5.23
C GLU A 54 -2.99 0.98 6.22
N ALA A 55 -2.67 2.19 5.77
CA ALA A 55 -2.32 3.30 6.64
C ALA A 55 -3.53 3.77 7.47
N LEU A 56 -4.71 3.86 6.87
CA LEU A 56 -5.96 4.21 7.55
C LEU A 56 -6.32 3.18 8.61
N ILE A 57 -6.25 1.88 8.29
CA ILE A 57 -6.53 0.79 9.24
C ILE A 57 -5.58 0.88 10.43
N ARG A 58 -4.27 0.99 10.19
CA ARG A 58 -3.29 1.17 11.27
C ARG A 58 -3.61 2.38 12.14
N ARG A 59 -4.02 3.49 11.52
CA ARG A 59 -4.35 4.69 12.27
C ARG A 59 -5.62 4.52 13.11
N ILE A 60 -6.61 3.80 12.61
CA ILE A 60 -7.82 3.44 13.37
C ILE A 60 -7.44 2.58 14.57
N ASP A 61 -6.64 1.52 14.36
CA ASP A 61 -6.20 0.62 15.44
C ASP A 61 -5.40 1.36 16.53
N GLU A 62 -4.52 2.28 16.13
CA GLU A 62 -3.79 3.15 17.06
C GLU A 62 -4.73 4.02 17.89
N ILE A 63 -5.73 4.63 17.25
CA ILE A 63 -6.72 5.47 17.93
C ILE A 63 -7.53 4.64 18.92
N ASP A 64 -7.95 3.43 18.54
CA ASP A 64 -8.68 2.52 19.42
C ASP A 64 -7.83 2.09 20.62
N ALA A 65 -6.54 1.81 20.41
CA ALA A 65 -5.61 1.52 21.50
C ALA A 65 -5.37 2.72 22.43
N GLU A 66 -5.28 3.93 21.87
CA GLU A 66 -5.19 5.18 22.65
C GLU A 66 -6.45 5.44 23.49
N ILE A 67 -7.63 5.13 22.95
CA ILE A 67 -8.91 5.22 23.67
C ILE A 67 -8.96 4.18 24.78
N ALA A 68 -8.63 2.92 24.48
CA ALA A 68 -8.64 1.83 25.46
C ALA A 68 -7.65 2.04 26.61
N SER A 69 -6.49 2.64 26.33
CA SER A 69 -5.48 2.99 27.34
C SER A 69 -5.79 4.28 28.11
N GLY A 70 -6.89 4.98 27.78
CA GLY A 70 -7.26 6.25 28.41
C GLY A 70 -6.40 7.45 28.01
N LYS A 71 -5.47 7.28 27.05
CA LYS A 71 -4.66 8.38 26.51
C LYS A 71 -5.49 9.35 25.65
N ARG A 72 -6.60 8.87 25.09
CA ARG A 72 -7.50 9.64 24.23
C ARG A 72 -8.94 9.46 24.71
N LYS A 73 -9.73 10.53 24.68
CA LYS A 73 -11.15 10.52 25.07
C LYS A 73 -12.02 10.79 23.84
N VAL A 74 -13.05 9.97 23.64
CA VAL A 74 -14.09 10.23 22.63
C VAL A 74 -14.97 11.37 23.15
N LEU A 75 -15.11 12.42 22.34
CA LEU A 75 -15.93 13.59 22.65
C LEU A 75 -17.20 13.56 21.81
N THR A 76 -18.32 13.96 22.41
CA THR A 76 -19.53 14.30 21.67
C THR A 76 -19.31 15.56 20.83
N ALA A 77 -20.12 15.76 19.79
CA ALA A 77 -20.03 16.96 18.94
C ALA A 77 -20.10 18.27 19.77
N LYS A 78 -20.95 18.28 20.80
CA LYS A 78 -21.10 19.42 21.72
C LYS A 78 -19.84 19.67 22.57
N GLU A 79 -19.21 18.61 23.08
CA GLU A 79 -17.96 18.72 23.84
C GLU A 79 -16.80 19.14 22.95
N ALA A 80 -16.70 18.60 21.74
CA ALA A 80 -15.63 18.93 20.79
C ALA A 80 -15.69 20.39 20.33
N LEU A 81 -16.90 20.94 20.16
CA LEU A 81 -17.09 22.33 19.74
C LEU A 81 -16.90 23.34 20.88
N GLY A 82 -17.06 22.92 22.14
CA GLY A 82 -16.91 23.78 23.31
C GLY A 82 -17.68 25.09 23.16
N LYS A 83 -16.96 26.23 23.12
CA LYS A 83 -17.55 27.57 22.97
C LYS A 83 -18.26 27.82 21.62
N TYR A 84 -18.02 26.98 20.62
CA TYR A 84 -18.63 27.06 19.29
C TYR A 84 -19.88 26.18 19.15
N ALA A 85 -20.29 25.46 20.21
CA ALA A 85 -21.49 24.62 20.18
C ALA A 85 -22.77 25.40 19.82
N LYS A 86 -22.76 26.73 19.99
CA LYS A 86 -23.84 27.65 19.60
C LYS A 86 -24.12 27.72 18.09
N TYR A 87 -23.27 27.15 17.24
CA TYR A 87 -23.42 27.14 15.78
C TYR A 87 -23.91 25.80 15.22
N LEU A 88 -24.25 24.83 16.09
CA LEU A 88 -24.69 23.48 15.69
C LEU A 88 -26.23 23.36 15.60
N GLU A 89 -26.94 24.48 15.43
CA GLU A 89 -28.40 24.50 15.22
C GLU A 89 -28.82 23.71 13.97
#